data_AF-A0A376L2R1-F1
#
_entry.id   AF-A0A376L2R1-F1
#
_cell.length_a   1.000
_cell.length_b   1.000
_cell.length_c   1.000
_cell.angle_alpha   90.00
_cell.angle_beta   90.00
_cell.angle_gamma   90.00
#
_symmetry.space_group_name_H-M   'P 1'
#
loop_
_entity.id
_entity.type
_entity.pdbx_description
1 polymer ?
#
loop_
_entity_poly.entity_id
_entity_poly.type
_entity_poly.pdbx_seq_one_letter_code
_entity_poly.pdbx_strand_id
1 'polypeptide(L)'
;MNKSIIASVLALGLVSGMAHADGQTGEVQFIGVVTQNTCDIVPEVDGTLAKNVVNLGTVAPGITGDYKNFALKAKDPTQQGCVDFNGKTANVAWASAAFTPEGLGYTSGTATDAIVKLETVNAKVNAVVTSANNQGVEF
;
A
#
# COMPACT_ATOMS: atom_id res chain seq x y z
N MET A 1 -28.03 -23.52 -11.86
CA MET A 1 -28.38 -22.36 -11.02
C MET A 1 -28.21 -22.76 -9.57
N ASN A 2 -27.33 -22.04 -8.86
CA ASN A 2 -27.44 -21.66 -7.44
C ASN A 2 -26.19 -20.79 -7.16
N LYS A 3 -26.33 -19.50 -7.47
CA LYS A 3 -25.33 -18.46 -7.23
C LYS A 3 -25.68 -17.77 -5.93
N SER A 4 -24.81 -17.89 -4.92
CA SER A 4 -24.76 -16.96 -3.79
C SER A 4 -23.53 -17.27 -2.94
N ILE A 5 -22.36 -16.77 -3.35
CA ILE A 5 -21.25 -16.54 -2.43
C ILE A 5 -21.31 -15.07 -2.06
N ILE A 6 -21.84 -14.82 -0.88
CA ILE A 6 -21.84 -13.50 -0.24
C ILE A 6 -20.39 -13.29 0.22
N ALA A 7 -19.65 -12.43 -0.48
CA ALA A 7 -18.35 -11.96 -0.04
C ALA A 7 -18.58 -10.96 1.10
N SER A 8 -18.62 -11.45 2.34
CA SER A 8 -18.69 -10.62 3.53
C SER A 8 -17.31 -10.06 3.84
N VAL A 9 -17.08 -8.78 3.54
CA VAL A 9 -15.91 -8.04 4.03
C VAL A 9 -16.18 -7.63 5.47
N LEU A 10 -15.62 -8.38 6.42
CA LEU A 10 -15.53 -7.92 7.81
C LEU A 10 -14.22 -7.14 7.97
N ALA A 11 -14.29 -5.81 7.85
CA ALA A 11 -13.22 -4.94 8.32
C ALA A 11 -13.28 -4.92 9.86
N LEU A 12 -12.52 -5.81 10.51
CA LEU A 12 -12.28 -5.73 11.96
C LEU A 12 -11.20 -4.68 12.20
N GLY A 13 -11.64 -3.43 12.32
CA GLY A 13 -10.82 -2.36 12.89
C GLY A 13 -10.63 -2.60 14.38
N LEU A 14 -9.42 -2.94 14.80
CA LEU A 14 -9.02 -2.85 16.19
C LEU A 14 -8.49 -1.44 16.45
N VAL A 15 -9.37 -0.55 16.91
CA VAL A 15 -8.93 0.61 17.71
C VAL A 15 -8.87 0.14 19.14
N SER A 16 -7.71 -0.31 19.60
CA SER A 16 -7.44 -0.42 21.03
C SER A 16 -6.64 0.80 21.48
N GLY A 17 -7.38 1.86 21.83
CA GLY A 17 -6.86 2.86 22.75
C GLY A 17 -6.70 2.22 24.11
N MET A 18 -5.51 1.70 24.40
CA MET A 18 -5.08 1.36 25.75
C MET A 18 -3.63 1.80 25.90
N ALA A 19 -3.42 2.64 26.91
CA ALA A 19 -2.09 3.03 27.36
C ALA A 19 -1.32 1.75 27.72
N HIS A 20 -0.27 1.43 26.96
CA HIS A 20 0.62 0.33 27.25
C HIS A 20 2.00 0.88 27.61
N ALA A 21 2.45 0.46 28.78
CA ALA A 21 3.70 0.85 29.41
C ALA A 21 4.91 0.59 28.50
N ASP A 22 5.85 1.53 28.56
CA ASP A 22 7.18 1.50 27.96
C ASP A 22 7.90 0.18 28.27
N GLY A 23 8.44 -0.48 27.24
CA GLY A 23 9.53 -1.43 27.43
C GLY A 23 9.47 -2.77 26.70
N GLN A 24 8.36 -3.50 26.60
CA GLN A 24 8.40 -4.86 26.02
C GLN A 24 7.05 -5.27 25.40
N THR A 25 6.79 -4.87 24.16
CA THR A 25 5.65 -5.38 23.38
C THR A 25 6.15 -6.38 22.35
N GLY A 26 5.89 -7.68 22.59
CA GLY A 26 5.91 -8.67 21.52
C GLY A 26 4.72 -8.41 20.61
N GLU A 27 4.92 -7.73 19.49
CA GLU A 27 3.89 -7.53 18.49
C GLU A 27 3.68 -8.83 17.71
N VAL A 28 2.46 -9.35 17.72
CA VAL A 28 2.06 -10.48 16.88
C VAL A 28 1.19 -9.94 15.74
N GLN A 29 1.80 -9.78 14.57
CA GLN A 29 1.11 -9.31 13.37
C GLN A 29 0.55 -10.51 12.59
N PHE A 30 -0.77 -10.58 12.46
CA PHE A 30 -1.44 -11.55 11.60
C PHE A 30 -1.79 -10.90 10.26
N ILE A 31 -1.10 -11.30 9.19
CA ILE A 31 -1.37 -10.89 7.82
C ILE A 31 -1.89 -12.10 7.06
N GLY A 32 -3.11 -12.03 6.52
CA GLY A 32 -3.68 -13.11 5.74
C GLY A 32 -4.78 -12.63 4.80
N VAL A 33 -4.82 -13.21 3.61
CA VAL A 33 -5.93 -13.09 2.65
C VAL A 33 -6.43 -14.50 2.38
N VAL A 34 -7.74 -14.72 2.53
CA VAL A 34 -8.37 -15.99 2.16
C VAL A 34 -8.78 -15.90 0.70
N THR A 35 -7.93 -16.38 -0.20
CA THR A 35 -8.24 -16.49 -1.63
C THR A 35 -7.81 -17.86 -2.17
N GLN A 36 -8.60 -18.42 -3.09
CA GLN A 36 -8.30 -19.70 -3.72
C GLN A 36 -7.13 -19.58 -4.72
N ASN A 37 -6.99 -18.41 -5.37
CA ASN A 37 -5.93 -18.09 -6.33
C ASN A 37 -5.31 -16.72 -5.96
N THR A 38 -3.98 -16.63 -5.95
CA THR A 38 -3.23 -15.39 -5.74
C THR A 38 -2.63 -14.88 -7.06
N CYS A 39 -2.35 -13.57 -7.12
CA CYS A 39 -1.60 -12.93 -8.19
C CYS A 39 -0.41 -12.21 -7.55
N ASP A 40 0.81 -12.64 -7.87
CA ASP A 40 1.99 -11.92 -7.40
C ASP A 40 2.08 -10.58 -8.12
N ILE A 41 2.25 -9.49 -7.37
CA ILE A 41 2.47 -8.16 -7.91
C ILE A 41 3.88 -7.67 -7.63
N VAL A 42 4.41 -6.86 -8.54
CA VAL A 42 5.69 -6.16 -8.40
C VAL A 42 5.52 -4.72 -8.87
N PRO A 43 6.24 -3.76 -8.27
CA PRO A 43 6.31 -2.42 -8.84
C PRO A 43 7.01 -2.45 -10.19
N GLU A 44 6.50 -1.69 -11.15
CA GLU A 44 7.14 -1.35 -12.42
C GLU A 44 7.53 0.12 -12.36
N VAL A 45 8.81 0.41 -12.62
CA VAL A 45 9.36 1.78 -12.68
C VAL A 45 10.01 1.92 -14.05
N ASP A 46 9.66 2.97 -14.79
CA ASP A 46 10.19 3.23 -16.14
C ASP A 46 10.11 2.01 -17.08
N GLY A 47 8.99 1.27 -17.01
CA GLY A 47 8.73 0.09 -17.84
C GLY A 47 9.52 -1.17 -17.44
N THR A 48 10.28 -1.12 -16.35
CA THR A 48 11.03 -2.26 -15.82
C THR A 48 10.42 -2.73 -14.50
N LEU A 49 10.16 -4.04 -14.39
CA LEU A 49 9.73 -4.65 -13.12
C LEU A 49 10.86 -4.48 -12.08
N ALA A 50 10.61 -3.64 -11.07
CA ALA A 50 11.54 -3.34 -10.01
C ALA A 50 11.50 -4.43 -8.92
N LYS A 51 12.64 -4.63 -8.25
CA LYS A 51 12.77 -5.57 -7.11
C LYS A 51 12.17 -4.99 -5.83
N ASN A 52 10.87 -4.68 -5.84
CA ASN A 52 10.11 -4.15 -4.70
C ASN A 52 10.64 -2.83 -4.11
N VAL A 53 11.46 -2.08 -4.85
CA VAL A 53 12.04 -0.81 -4.41
C VAL A 53 11.79 0.24 -5.48
N VAL A 54 11.15 1.34 -5.08
CA VAL A 54 11.07 2.58 -5.86
C VAL A 54 12.10 3.54 -5.28
N ASN A 55 13.17 3.83 -6.03
CA ASN A 55 14.23 4.72 -5.58
C ASN A 55 13.84 6.19 -5.85
N LEU A 56 13.63 6.96 -4.79
CA LEU A 56 13.29 8.38 -4.86
C LEU A 56 14.51 9.28 -5.10
N GLY A 57 15.73 8.75 -4.95
CA GLY A 57 16.96 9.53 -5.05
C GLY A 57 17.23 10.35 -3.79
N THR A 58 17.91 11.49 -3.96
CA THR A 58 18.25 12.43 -2.89
C THR A 58 17.66 13.80 -3.18
N VAL A 59 17.34 14.54 -2.12
CA VAL A 59 16.82 15.90 -2.21
C VAL A 59 17.54 16.78 -1.18
N ALA A 60 17.83 18.02 -1.55
CA ALA A 60 18.43 18.99 -0.65
C ALA A 60 17.39 19.53 0.35
N PRO A 61 17.80 20.00 1.54
CA PRO A 61 16.88 20.59 2.52
C PRO A 61 16.06 21.74 1.91
N GLY A 62 14.75 21.76 2.20
CA GLY A 62 13.83 22.80 1.72
C GLY A 62 13.43 22.69 0.25
N ILE A 63 13.85 21.64 -0.46
CA ILE A 63 13.52 21.41 -1.87
C ILE A 63 12.53 20.25 -1.99
N THR A 64 11.59 20.35 -2.93
CA THR A 64 10.71 19.24 -3.32
C THR A 64 11.45 18.32 -4.29
N GLY A 65 11.43 17.01 -4.02
CA GLY A 65 12.05 16.03 -4.90
C GLY A 65 11.29 15.81 -6.21
N ASP A 66 11.93 15.12 -7.15
CA ASP A 66 11.30 14.76 -8.43
C ASP A 66 10.19 13.72 -8.26
N TYR A 67 9.16 13.80 -9.09
CA TYR A 67 8.16 12.75 -9.20
C TYR A 67 8.78 11.45 -9.71
N LYS A 68 8.44 10.33 -9.05
CA LYS A 68 8.75 8.98 -9.50
C LYS A 68 7.46 8.21 -9.69
N ASN A 69 7.11 7.98 -10.96
CA ASN A 69 5.96 7.17 -11.31
C ASN A 69 6.31 5.68 -11.18
N PHE A 70 5.37 4.91 -10.66
CA PHE A 70 5.44 3.46 -10.69
C PHE A 70 4.04 2.88 -10.86
N ALA A 71 3.97 1.63 -11.32
CA ALA A 71 2.72 0.88 -11.41
C ALA A 71 2.84 -0.43 -10.65
N LEU A 72 1.77 -0.90 -10.02
CA LEU A 72 1.70 -2.26 -9.51
C LEU A 72 1.24 -3.17 -10.66
N LYS A 73 2.08 -4.14 -11.04
CA LYS A 73 1.84 -5.05 -12.16
C LYS A 73 1.91 -6.49 -11.72
N ALA A 74 1.19 -7.37 -12.40
CA ALA A 74 1.37 -8.81 -12.24
C ALA A 74 2.82 -9.18 -12.58
N LYS A 75 3.48 -9.90 -11.68
CA LYS A 75 4.81 -10.47 -11.90
C LYS A 75 4.80 -11.48 -13.05
N ASP A 76 3.74 -12.29 -13.09
CA ASP A 76 3.42 -13.18 -14.20
C ASP A 76 1.94 -12.99 -14.57
N PRO A 77 1.61 -12.31 -15.69
CA PRO A 77 0.23 -12.09 -16.09
C PRO A 77 -0.50 -13.38 -16.51
N THR A 78 0.22 -14.48 -16.72
CA THR A 78 -0.37 -15.78 -17.08
C THR A 78 -0.74 -16.64 -15.88
N GLN A 79 -0.30 -16.26 -14.67
CA GLN A 79 -0.72 -16.92 -13.42
C GLN A 79 -2.24 -16.85 -13.29
N GLN A 80 -2.88 -17.98 -12.96
CA GLN A 80 -4.35 -18.10 -12.96
C GLN A 80 -5.03 -17.01 -12.10
N GLY A 81 -4.47 -16.68 -10.93
CA GLY A 81 -5.05 -15.61 -10.09
C GLY A 81 -4.97 -14.22 -10.73
N CYS A 82 -3.97 -13.94 -11.56
CA CYS A 82 -3.87 -12.69 -12.32
C CYS A 82 -4.84 -12.67 -13.51
N VAL A 83 -5.00 -13.82 -14.19
CA VAL A 83 -6.00 -13.99 -15.25
C VAL A 83 -7.42 -13.81 -14.70
N ASP A 84 -7.72 -14.45 -13.58
CA ASP A 84 -9.00 -14.34 -12.89
C ASP A 84 -9.27 -12.93 -12.39
N PHE A 85 -8.22 -12.13 -12.14
CA PHE A 85 -8.33 -10.76 -11.70
C PHE A 85 -8.66 -9.78 -12.84
N ASN A 86 -8.47 -10.17 -14.10
CA ASN A 86 -8.67 -9.29 -15.24
C ASN A 86 -10.07 -8.65 -15.26
N GLY A 87 -10.13 -7.32 -15.43
CA GLY A 87 -11.38 -6.55 -15.43
C GLY A 87 -12.03 -6.33 -14.06
N LYS A 88 -11.35 -6.64 -12.95
CA LYS A 88 -11.81 -6.37 -11.58
C LYS A 88 -11.15 -5.12 -10.99
N THR A 89 -11.77 -4.55 -9.96
CA THR A 89 -11.21 -3.46 -9.15
C THR A 89 -10.16 -4.01 -8.18
N ALA A 90 -9.02 -3.35 -8.09
CA ALA A 90 -8.01 -3.65 -7.07
C ALA A 90 -8.30 -2.82 -5.83
N ASN A 91 -8.23 -3.44 -4.66
CA ASN A 91 -8.26 -2.73 -3.39
C ASN A 91 -6.88 -2.84 -2.75
N VAL A 92 -6.18 -1.71 -2.63
CA VAL A 92 -4.79 -1.64 -2.18
C VAL A 92 -4.72 -0.94 -0.83
N ALA A 93 -3.96 -1.54 0.09
CA ALA A 93 -3.63 -0.94 1.38
C ALA A 93 -2.12 -0.67 1.47
N TRP A 94 -1.77 0.46 2.04
CA TRP A 94 -0.41 0.92 2.26
C TRP A 94 -0.13 0.93 3.77
N ALA A 95 0.66 -0.04 4.22
CA ALA A 95 0.97 -0.19 5.63
C ALA A 95 2.30 0.46 5.98
N SER A 96 2.26 1.43 6.90
CA SER A 96 3.44 1.96 7.58
C SER A 96 3.01 2.70 8.84
N ALA A 97 3.75 2.53 9.94
CA ALA A 97 3.54 3.32 11.15
C ALA A 97 3.93 4.80 10.97
N ALA A 98 4.67 5.13 9.91
CA ALA A 98 5.11 6.49 9.61
C ALA A 98 4.09 7.31 8.80
N PHE A 99 2.93 6.76 8.45
CA PHE A 99 1.88 7.56 7.81
C PHE A 99 1.35 8.62 8.77
N THR A 100 1.34 9.87 8.31
CA THR A 100 0.80 11.05 8.99
C THR A 100 -0.38 11.61 8.17
N PRO A 101 -1.11 12.61 8.69
CA PRO A 101 -2.13 13.32 7.91
C PRO A 101 -1.59 14.00 6.64
N GLU A 102 -0.28 14.28 6.58
CA GLU A 102 0.38 14.90 5.44
C GLU A 102 0.89 13.88 4.41
N GLY A 103 1.21 12.65 4.78
CA GLY A 103 1.75 11.66 3.86
C GLY A 103 2.56 10.58 4.57
N LEU A 104 3.54 9.98 3.89
CA LEU A 104 4.46 9.04 4.52
C LEU A 104 5.66 9.79 5.09
N GLY A 105 5.75 9.87 6.41
CA GLY A 105 6.90 10.47 7.10
C GLY A 105 8.17 9.64 6.95
N TYR A 106 9.29 10.24 7.37
CA TYR A 106 10.58 9.55 7.43
C TYR A 106 10.51 8.30 8.33
N THR A 107 11.21 7.25 7.93
CA THR A 107 11.33 6.00 8.70
C THR A 107 12.73 5.78 9.25
N SER A 108 13.73 6.51 8.73
CA SER A 108 15.13 6.43 9.14
C SER A 108 15.91 7.67 8.66
N GLY A 109 17.16 7.82 9.11
CA GLY A 109 18.05 8.92 8.72
C GLY A 109 17.85 10.20 9.54
N THR A 110 18.37 11.32 9.04
CA THR A 110 18.42 12.61 9.75
C THR A 110 17.40 13.65 9.27
N ALA A 111 16.74 13.40 8.14
CA ALA A 111 15.73 14.30 7.58
C ALA A 111 14.36 14.07 8.24
N THR A 112 14.23 14.45 9.51
CA THR A 112 13.06 14.09 10.34
C THR A 112 11.78 14.86 9.98
N ASP A 113 11.87 15.89 9.15
CA ASP A 113 10.77 16.71 8.65
C ASP A 113 10.37 16.37 7.21
N ALA A 114 11.03 15.39 6.58
CA ALA A 114 10.72 14.97 5.22
C ALA A 114 9.41 14.16 5.15
N ILE A 115 8.60 14.45 4.14
CA ILE A 115 7.34 13.75 3.83
C ILE A 115 7.38 13.26 2.38
N VAL A 116 7.13 11.97 2.18
CA VAL A 116 6.85 11.39 0.86
C VAL A 116 5.35 11.50 0.58
N LYS A 117 5.02 12.13 -0.56
CA LYS A 117 3.64 12.20 -1.08
C LYS A 117 3.45 11.05 -2.07
N LEU A 118 2.66 10.05 -1.67
CA LEU A 118 2.23 8.98 -2.56
C LEU A 118 0.92 9.40 -3.21
N GLU A 119 0.95 9.69 -4.50
CA GLU A 119 -0.22 10.18 -5.25
C GLU A 119 -0.76 9.09 -6.18
N THR A 120 -2.04 8.80 -6.05
CA THR A 120 -2.71 7.84 -6.95
C THR A 120 -3.09 8.54 -8.25
N VAL A 121 -2.76 7.94 -9.40
CA VAL A 121 -3.03 8.53 -10.72
C VAL A 121 -4.15 7.84 -11.50
N ASN A 122 -4.46 6.59 -11.16
CA ASN A 122 -5.48 5.76 -11.81
C ASN A 122 -6.39 5.07 -10.79
N ALA A 123 -6.55 5.66 -9.61
CA ALA A 123 -7.54 5.21 -8.65
C ALA A 123 -8.94 5.67 -9.08
N LYS A 124 -9.99 5.03 -8.56
CA LYS A 124 -11.37 5.52 -8.71
C LYS A 124 -11.53 6.93 -8.18
N VAL A 125 -10.81 7.26 -7.11
CA VAL A 125 -10.69 8.61 -6.54
C VAL A 125 -9.22 8.92 -6.36
N ASN A 126 -8.68 9.80 -7.19
CA ASN A 126 -7.29 10.20 -7.08
C ASN A 126 -7.05 11.11 -5.87
N ALA A 127 -6.10 10.74 -5.02
CA ALA A 127 -5.72 11.49 -3.83
C ALA A 127 -4.26 11.23 -3.44
N VAL A 128 -3.75 12.07 -2.54
CA VAL A 128 -2.55 11.75 -1.75
C VAL A 128 -2.94 10.69 -0.72
N VAL A 129 -2.12 9.64 -0.61
CA VAL A 129 -2.26 8.62 0.44
C VAL A 129 -1.66 9.14 1.74
N THR A 130 -2.46 9.14 2.79
CA THR A 130 -2.15 9.61 4.15
C THR A 130 -2.66 8.60 5.17
N SER A 131 -2.44 8.84 6.46
CA SER A 131 -3.00 7.97 7.52
C SER A 131 -4.53 7.88 7.53
N ALA A 132 -5.23 8.80 6.85
CA ALA A 132 -6.70 8.81 6.80
C ALA A 132 -7.29 7.91 5.70
N ASN A 133 -6.51 7.57 4.67
CA ASN A 133 -6.99 6.85 3.48
C ASN A 133 -5.99 5.81 2.95
N ASN A 134 -5.03 5.38 3.76
CA ASN A 134 -4.03 4.37 3.38
C ASN A 134 -4.58 2.95 3.30
N GLN A 135 -5.81 2.71 3.74
CA GLN A 135 -6.50 1.43 3.61
C GLN A 135 -7.61 1.55 2.57
N GLY A 136 -7.79 0.52 1.75
CA GLY A 136 -9.00 0.43 0.94
C GLY A 136 -8.94 1.12 -0.42
N VAL A 137 -7.77 1.55 -0.90
CA VAL A 137 -7.65 2.39 -2.11
C VAL A 137 -8.07 1.59 -3.34
N GLU A 138 -9.15 2.03 -4.00
CA GLU A 138 -9.70 1.34 -5.17
C GLU A 138 -9.09 1.85 -6.47
N PHE A 139 -8.58 0.93 -7.29
CA PHE A 139 -8.09 1.15 -8.66
C PHE A 139 -8.94 0.39 -9.68
#